data_AF-A0A383A098-F1
#
_entry.id   AF-A0A383A098-F1
#
_cell.length_a   1.000
_cell.length_b   1.000
_cell.length_c   1.000
_cell.angle_alpha   90.00
_cell.angle_beta   90.00
_cell.angle_gamma   90.00
#
_symmetry.space_group_name_H-M   'P 1'
#
loop_
_entity.id
_entity.type
_entity.pdbx_description
1 polymer ?
#
loop_
_entity_poly.entity_id
_entity_poly.type
_entity_poly.pdbx_seq_one_letter_code
_entity_poly.pdbx_strand_id
1 'polypeptide(L)'
;MKLDDGQWVHEVESGNPCSFLTSEGCAIHNGKPLQCRSYPFWHENMTSKSMWKLVGAFCPGIGIGPSVPIATIRKFLDRFKL
;
A
#
# COMPACT_ATOMS: atom_id res chain seq x y z
N MET A 1 -2.25 13.66 -16.51
CA MET A 1 -2.76 12.28 -16.65
C MET A 1 -3.00 12.06 -18.13
N LYS A 2 -2.41 11.02 -18.71
CA LYS A 2 -2.57 10.69 -20.13
C LYS A 2 -3.36 9.38 -20.22
N LEU A 3 -4.14 9.19 -21.27
CA LEU A 3 -4.70 7.88 -21.58
C LEU A 3 -3.66 7.11 -22.40
N ASP A 4 -3.28 5.93 -21.96
CA ASP A 4 -2.36 5.02 -22.64
C ASP A 4 -2.92 3.61 -22.58
N ASP A 5 -3.13 2.99 -23.74
CA ASP A 5 -3.79 1.68 -23.89
C ASP A 5 -5.09 1.51 -23.05
N GLY A 6 -5.94 2.54 -23.06
CA GLY A 6 -7.20 2.55 -22.30
C GLY A 6 -7.05 2.77 -20.79
N GLN A 7 -5.83 2.97 -20.29
CA GLN A 7 -5.53 3.21 -18.88
C GLN A 7 -5.11 4.66 -18.63
N TRP A 8 -5.49 5.21 -17.47
CA TRP A 8 -5.01 6.51 -17.04
C TRP A 8 -3.61 6.38 -16.45
N VAL A 9 -2.62 6.91 -17.15
CA VAL A 9 -1.22 6.91 -16.72
C VAL A 9 -0.79 8.26 -16.15
N HIS A 10 0.04 8.21 -15.12
CA HIS A 10 0.74 9.35 -14.56
C HIS A 10 2.23 9.17 -14.81
N GLU A 11 2.80 10.07 -15.59
CA GLU A 11 4.24 10.08 -15.88
C GLU A 11 4.99 10.53 -14.63
N VAL A 12 6.02 9.78 -14.25
CA VAL A 12 6.83 10.01 -13.05
C VAL A 12 8.30 10.09 -13.44
N GLU A 13 9.09 10.82 -12.66
CA GLU A 13 10.54 10.93 -12.90
C GLU A 13 11.23 9.59 -12.62
N SER A 14 12.27 9.28 -13.41
CA SER A 14 13.09 8.08 -13.20
C SER A 14 13.71 8.08 -11.80
N GLY A 15 13.50 7.00 -11.05
CA GLY A 15 13.94 6.89 -9.65
C GLY A 15 12.96 7.49 -8.63
N ASN A 16 11.90 8.16 -9.07
CA ASN A 16 10.83 8.67 -8.22
C ASN A 16 9.48 8.08 -8.65
N PRO A 17 9.16 6.83 -8.24
CA PRO A 17 8.01 6.09 -8.74
C PRO A 17 6.64 6.66 -8.31
N CYS A 18 6.61 7.68 -7.43
CA CYS A 18 5.38 8.28 -6.95
C CYS A 18 5.54 9.80 -6.78
N SER A 19 4.96 10.57 -7.70
CA SER A 19 4.96 12.05 -7.66
C SER A 19 4.30 12.66 -6.42
N PHE A 20 3.56 11.87 -5.64
CA PHE A 20 2.93 12.32 -4.40
C PHE A 20 3.75 11.97 -3.15
N LEU A 21 4.89 11.30 -3.29
CA LEU A 21 5.79 10.98 -2.19
C LEU A 21 6.75 12.15 -1.98
N THR A 22 6.68 12.76 -0.80
CA THR A 22 7.58 13.82 -0.33
C THR A 22 8.46 13.31 0.81
N SER A 23 9.39 14.14 1.28
CA SER A 23 10.20 13.86 2.48
C SER A 23 9.35 13.64 3.75
N GLU A 24 8.17 14.26 3.82
CA GLU A 24 7.23 14.18 4.94
C GLU A 24 6.21 13.05 4.77
N GLY A 25 6.22 12.35 3.63
CA GLY A 25 5.31 11.25 3.32
C GLY A 25 4.40 11.53 2.13
N CYS A 26 3.21 10.94 2.11
CA CYS A 26 2.30 11.06 0.97
C CYS A 26 1.51 12.38 1.02
N ALA A 27 1.73 13.28 0.06
CA ALA A 27 1.06 14.58 -0.06
C ALA A 27 -0.47 14.46 -0.20
N ILE A 28 -0.95 13.35 -0.74
CA ILE A 28 -2.39 13.05 -0.91
C ILE A 28 -2.89 12.02 0.09
N HIS A 29 -2.36 11.99 1.32
CA HIS A 29 -2.67 10.93 2.30
C HIS A 29 -4.18 10.62 2.41
N ASN A 30 -5.01 11.66 2.54
CA ASN A 30 -6.47 11.54 2.63
C ASN A 30 -7.14 11.16 1.30
N GLY A 31 -6.50 11.43 0.17
CA GLY A 31 -6.95 11.12 -1.19
C GLY A 31 -6.35 9.84 -1.78
N LYS A 32 -5.58 9.06 -1.00
CA LYS A 32 -4.93 7.84 -1.48
C LYS A 32 -5.94 6.91 -2.19
N PRO A 33 -5.61 6.34 -3.36
CA PRO A 33 -6.43 5.32 -3.99
C PRO A 33 -6.47 4.06 -3.13
N LEU A 34 -7.44 3.18 -3.41
CA LEU A 34 -7.64 1.94 -2.66
C LEU A 34 -6.35 1.09 -2.57
N GLN A 35 -5.63 0.99 -3.68
CA GLN A 35 -4.37 0.26 -3.78
C GLN A 35 -3.31 0.81 -2.80
N CYS A 36 -3.12 2.12 -2.72
CA CYS A 36 -2.17 2.71 -1.76
C CYS A 36 -2.66 2.60 -0.30
N ARG A 37 -3.98 2.57 -0.06
CA ARG A 37 -4.56 2.41 1.29
C ARG A 37 -4.46 0.99 1.81
N SER A 38 -4.47 0.00 0.93
CA SER A 38 -4.43 -1.42 1.30
C SER A 38 -3.01 -1.94 1.53
N TYR A 39 -1.96 -1.20 1.14
CA TYR A 39 -0.59 -1.55 1.48
C TYR A 39 -0.38 -1.56 3.01
N PRO A 40 0.29 -2.58 3.59
CA PRO A 40 1.00 -3.67 2.94
C PRO A 40 0.19 -4.96 2.74
N PHE A 41 -1.12 -4.97 3.00
CA PHE A 41 -2.01 -6.15 2.90
C PHE A 41 -2.43 -6.49 1.45
N TRP A 42 -1.57 -6.20 0.48
CA TRP A 42 -1.78 -6.67 -0.89
C TRP A 42 -1.73 -8.19 -0.93
N HIS A 43 -2.48 -8.80 -1.85
CA HIS A 43 -2.58 -10.25 -1.94
C HIS A 43 -1.20 -10.90 -2.13
N GLU A 44 -0.37 -10.30 -2.97
CA GLU A 44 0.99 -10.76 -3.30
C GLU A 44 1.89 -10.80 -2.07
N ASN A 45 1.74 -9.81 -1.17
CA ASN A 45 2.50 -9.73 0.08
C ASN A 45 2.04 -10.76 1.12
N MET A 46 0.79 -11.20 1.04
CA MET A 46 0.16 -12.14 1.99
C MET A 46 0.19 -13.60 1.52
N THR A 47 0.86 -13.91 0.42
CA THR A 47 0.95 -15.27 -0.14
C THR A 47 1.69 -16.27 0.76
N SER A 48 2.65 -15.81 1.57
CA SER A 48 3.41 -16.67 2.48
C SER A 48 4.08 -15.89 3.60
N LYS A 49 4.51 -16.61 4.65
CA LYS A 49 5.30 -16.01 5.76
C LYS A 49 6.62 -15.42 5.29
N SER A 50 7.28 -16.02 4.30
CA SER A 50 8.54 -15.51 3.75
C SER A 50 8.30 -14.22 2.97
N MET A 51 7.23 -14.15 2.17
CA MET A 51 6.85 -12.91 1.48
C MET A 51 6.52 -11.78 2.45
N TRP A 52 5.76 -12.08 3.51
CA TRP A 52 5.47 -11.09 4.56
C TRP A 52 6.74 -10.55 5.24
N LYS A 53 7.70 -11.44 5.55
CA LYS A 53 9.01 -11.04 6.09
C LYS A 53 9.82 -10.20 5.11
N LEU A 54 9.83 -10.56 3.83
CA LEU A 54 10.52 -9.80 2.78
C LEU A 54 9.96 -8.38 2.69
N VAL A 55 8.64 -8.23 2.62
CA VAL A 55 7.98 -6.92 2.58
C VAL A 55 8.26 -6.13 3.86
N GLY A 56 8.32 -6.80 5.00
CA GLY A 56 8.70 -6.20 6.29
C GLY A 56 10.13 -5.65 6.35
N ALA A 57 11.04 -6.11 5.48
CA ALA A 57 12.38 -5.52 5.37
C ALA A 57 12.34 -4.10 4.76
N PHE A 58 11.29 -3.78 4.00
CA PHE A 58 11.12 -2.47 3.34
C PHE A 58 10.06 -1.60 4.03
N CYS A 59 9.04 -2.21 4.63
CA CYS A 59 7.96 -1.49 5.30
C CYS A 59 8.25 -1.33 6.80
N PRO A 60 8.57 -0.12 7.30
CA PRO A 60 8.92 0.10 8.71
C PRO A 60 7.74 -0.11 9.67
N GLY A 61 6.52 -0.22 9.16
CA GLY A 61 5.33 -0.46 9.97
C GLY A 61 5.06 -1.95 10.25
N ILE A 62 5.64 -2.88 9.48
CA ILE A 62 5.37 -4.31 9.66
C ILE A 62 6.06 -4.81 10.91
N GLY A 63 5.30 -5.47 11.80
CA GLY A 63 5.83 -6.02 13.05
C GLY A 63 6.08 -4.98 14.14
N ILE A 64 5.71 -3.72 13.90
CA ILE A 64 5.83 -2.62 14.87
C ILE A 64 4.44 -2.25 15.39
N GLY A 65 4.36 -1.92 16.68
CA GLY A 65 3.14 -1.47 17.34
C GLY A 65 2.46 -2.54 18.20
N PRO A 66 1.25 -2.24 18.71
CA PRO A 66 0.54 -3.11 19.63
C PRO A 66 0.03 -4.37 18.93
N SER A 67 -0.14 -5.45 19.69
CA SER A 67 -0.86 -6.63 19.22
C SER A 67 -2.32 -6.28 18.95
N VAL A 68 -2.79 -6.54 17.73
CA VAL A 68 -4.16 -6.29 17.30
C VAL A 68 -4.91 -7.62 17.19
N PRO A 69 -6.09 -7.76 17.82
CA PRO A 69 -6.91 -8.97 17.67
C PRO A 69 -7.27 -9.26 16.22
N ILE A 70 -7.23 -10.53 15.83
CA ILE A 70 -7.55 -10.95 14.45
C ILE A 70 -8.95 -10.52 14.00
N ALA A 71 -9.92 -10.44 14.92
CA ALA A 71 -11.27 -9.97 14.63
C ALA A 71 -11.29 -8.51 14.14
N THR A 72 -10.45 -7.65 14.73
CA THR A 72 -10.29 -6.24 14.33
C THR A 72 -9.71 -6.14 12.92
N ILE A 73 -8.69 -6.95 12.60
CA ILE A 73 -8.07 -6.98 11.28
C ILE A 73 -9.11 -7.42 10.23
N ARG A 74 -9.86 -8.50 10.50
CA ARG A 74 -10.91 -8.99 9.59
C ARG A 74 -11.97 -7.91 9.30
N LYS A 75 -12.46 -7.23 10.34
CA LYS A 75 -13.44 -6.13 10.20
C LYS A 75 -12.90 -4.96 9.37
N PHE A 76 -11.61 -4.63 9.52
CA PHE A 76 -10.98 -3.59 8.70
C PHE A 76 -10.90 -3.98 7.22
N LEU A 77 -10.52 -5.23 6.94
CA LEU A 77 -10.37 -5.77 5.59
C LEU A 77 -11.70 -5.92 4.85
N ASP A 78 -12.82 -6.09 5.55
CA ASP A 78 -14.16 -6.16 4.93
C ASP A 78 -14.50 -4.91 4.10
N ARG A 79 -13.90 -3.76 4.40
CA ARG A 79 -14.10 -2.50 3.65
C ARG A 79 -13.42 -2.49 2.28
N PHE A 80 -12.58 -3.48 2.00
CA PHE A 80 -11.80 -3.62 0.77
C PHE A 80 -12.20 -4.85 -0.03
N LYS A 81 -13.20 -5.61 0.43
CA LYS A 81 -13.84 -6.66 -0.37
C LYS A 81 -14.65 -5.97 -1.47
N LEU A 82 -14.15 -6.03 -2.69
CA LEU A 82 -14.90 -5.73 -3.91
C LEU A 82 -15.99 -6.78 -4.12
#